data_AF-L8EVI3-F1
#
_entry.id   AF-L8EVI3-F1
#
_cell.length_a   1.000
_cell.length_b   1.000
_cell.length_c   1.000
_cell.angle_alpha   90.00
_cell.angle_beta   90.00
_cell.angle_gamma   90.00
#
_symmetry.space_group_name_H-M   'P 1'
#
loop_
_entity.id
_entity.type
_entity.pdbx_description
1 polymer ?
#
loop_
_entity_poly.entity_id
_entity_poly.type
_entity_poly.pdbx_seq_one_letter_code
_entity_poly.pdbx_strand_id
1 'polypeptide(L)' 'MPEFSYRKSSYSNPEHECVEVGVGPTEVVAIRDSKRPDSPTLRVSATAWAAFLTTLHTES' A
#
# COMPACT_ATOMS: atom_id res chain seq x y z
N MET A 1 -15.59 10.79 1.96
CA MET A 1 -14.76 10.25 0.84
C MET A 1 -14.61 8.77 1.08
N PRO A 2 -14.58 7.88 0.06
CA PRO A 2 -14.35 6.48 0.33
C PRO A 2 -13.00 6.32 1.03
N GLU A 3 -13.02 5.95 2.30
CA GLU A 3 -11.82 5.95 3.14
C GLU A 3 -11.03 4.67 2.86
N PHE A 4 -9.78 4.82 2.45
CA PHE A 4 -8.84 3.71 2.41
C PHE A 4 -8.41 3.38 3.84
N SER A 5 -8.54 2.11 4.23
CA SER A 5 -8.02 1.65 5.53
C SER A 5 -6.53 1.36 5.40
N TYR A 6 -5.70 2.38 5.61
CA TYR A 6 -4.24 2.25 5.55
C TYR A 6 -3.68 1.42 6.69
N ARG A 7 -2.75 0.53 6.37
CA ARG A 7 -1.98 -0.26 7.32
C ARG A 7 -0.49 -0.06 7.08
N LYS A 8 0.22 0.19 8.18
CA LYS A 8 1.69 0.21 8.24
C LYS A 8 2.19 -1.19 8.58
N SER A 9 3.35 -1.58 8.03
CA SER A 9 3.99 -2.85 8.38
C SER A 9 4.45 -2.83 9.84
N SER A 10 4.40 -3.97 10.52
CA SER A 10 4.98 -4.14 11.86
C SER A 10 6.50 -4.07 11.87
N TYR A 11 7.14 -4.19 10.70
CA TYR A 11 8.58 -4.04 10.53
C TYR A 11 9.03 -2.58 10.38
N SER A 12 8.07 -1.65 10.27
CA SER A 12 8.36 -0.24 10.04
C SER A 12 8.77 0.46 11.32
N ASN A 13 9.81 1.30 11.21
CA ASN A 13 10.23 2.19 12.28
C ASN A 13 10.02 3.66 11.86
N PRO A 14 10.10 4.64 12.79
CA PRO A 14 9.83 6.04 12.46
C PRO A 14 10.80 6.65 11.43
N GLU A 15 11.98 6.06 11.26
CA GLU A 15 13.05 6.61 10.42
C GLU A 15 13.07 5.98 9.02
N HIS A 16 12.68 4.70 8.90
CA HIS A 16 12.70 3.88 7.69
C HIS A 16 11.29 3.37 7.32
N GLU A 17 11.13 2.80 6.10
CA GLU A 17 9.85 2.21 5.65
C GLU A 17 8.68 3.22 5.54
N CYS A 18 8.88 4.26 4.73
CA CYS A 18 7.96 5.39 4.57
C CYS A 18 6.72 5.09 3.70
N VAL A 19 6.27 3.84 3.62
CA VAL A 19 5.13 3.46 2.77
C VAL A 19 3.99 2.83 3.59
N GLU A 20 2.77 3.20 3.24
CA GLU A 20 1.53 2.63 3.80
C GLU A 20 0.66 2.11 2.66
N VAL A 21 0.04 0.94 2.89
CA VAL A 21 -0.88 0.32 1.92
C VAL A 21 -2.28 0.32 2.49
N GLY A 22 -3.25 0.82 1.74
CA GLY A 22 -4.65 0.88 2.12
C GLY A 22 -5.54 0.15 1.12
N VAL A 23 -6.49 -0.62 1.63
CA VAL A 23 -7.55 -1.23 0.82
C VAL A 23 -8.74 -0.30 0.84
N GLY A 24 -9.25 0.05 -0.34
CA GLY A 24 -10.41 0.92 -0.50
C GLY A 24 -11.59 0.19 -1.10
N PRO A 25 -12.75 0.87 -1.20
CA PRO A 25 -13.88 0.34 -1.93
C PRO A 25 -13.56 0.19 -3.43
N THR A 26 -14.37 -0.61 -4.14
CA THR A 26 -14.22 -0.89 -5.59
C THR A 26 -12.89 -1.55 -5.98
N GLU A 27 -12.39 -2.49 -5.17
CA GLU A 27 -11.22 -3.33 -5.52
C GLU A 27 -9.96 -2.52 -5.88
N VAL A 28 -9.74 -1.40 -5.17
CA VAL A 28 -8.55 -0.55 -5.34
C VAL A 28 -7.63 -0.70 -4.14
N VAL A 29 -6.34 -0.82 -4.41
CA VAL A 29 -5.27 -0.72 -3.43
C VAL A 29 -4.57 0.62 -3.63
N ALA A 30 -4.45 1.40 -2.56
CA ALA A 30 -3.73 2.66 -2.53
C ALA A 30 -2.41 2.50 -1.76
N ILE A 31 -1.34 3.06 -2.32
CA ILE A 31 -0.01 3.08 -1.75
C ILE A 31 0.37 4.55 -1.57
N ARG A 32 0.81 4.93 -0.38
CA ARG A 32 1.19 6.32 -0.09
C ARG A 32 2.48 6.43 0.68
N ASP A 33 3.07 7.62 0.63
CA ASP A 33 4.18 8.03 1.47
C ASP A 33 3.65 8.40 2.88
N SER A 34 4.07 7.64 3.89
CA SER A 34 3.69 7.84 5.30
C SER A 34 4.12 9.21 5.84
N LYS A 35 5.17 9.82 5.26
CA LYS A 35 5.68 11.14 5.64
C LYS A 35 4.95 12.28 4.92
N ARG A 36 4.17 11.96 3.87
CA ARG A 36 3.38 12.94 3.11
C ARG A 36 1.96 12.43 2.88
N PRO A 37 1.13 12.29 3.94
CA PRO A 37 -0.19 11.68 3.85
C PRO A 37 -1.18 12.43 2.95
N ASP A 38 -0.95 13.74 2.73
CA ASP A 38 -1.78 14.60 1.89
C ASP A 38 -1.33 14.65 0.42
N SER A 39 -0.22 13.98 0.09
CA SER A 39 0.27 13.89 -1.29
C SER A 39 -0.52 12.86 -2.11
N PRO A 40 -0.48 12.94 -3.45
CA PRO A 40 -1.12 11.96 -4.33
C PRO A 40 -0.67 10.53 -4.01
N THR A 41 -1.63 9.61 -4.00
CA THR A 41 -1.37 8.19 -3.72
C THR A 41 -1.34 7.38 -5.01
N LEU A 42 -0.42 6.42 -5.09
CA LEU A 42 -0.41 5.46 -6.20
C LEU A 42 -1.58 4.50 -6.01
N ARG A 43 -2.42 4.35 -7.03
CA ARG A 43 -3.59 3.46 -6.98
C ARG A 43 -3.47 2.38 -8.03
N VAL A 44 -3.69 1.15 -7.61
CA VAL A 44 -3.68 -0.03 -8.48
C VAL A 44 -4.94 -0.84 -8.25
N SER A 45 -5.34 -1.66 -9.23
CA SER A 45 -6.41 -2.64 -9.02
C SER A 45 -5.96 -3.73 -8.05
N ALA A 46 -6.91 -4.33 -7.34
CA ALA A 46 -6.66 -5.46 -6.46
C ALA A 46 -6.01 -6.64 -7.21
N THR A 47 -6.41 -6.87 -8.46
CA THR A 47 -5.80 -7.90 -9.33
C THR A 47 -4.33 -7.62 -9.62
N ALA A 48 -3.98 -6.37 -9.96
CA ALA A 48 -2.59 -6.01 -10.20
C ALA A 48 -1.74 -6.12 -8.92
N TRP A 49 -2.31 -5.72 -7.78
CA TRP A 49 -1.66 -5.89 -6.48
C TRP A 49 -1.41 -7.36 -6.13
N ALA A 50 -2.41 -8.23 -6.32
CA ALA A 50 -2.26 -9.67 -6.10
C ALA A 50 -1.19 -10.28 -6.99
N ALA A 51 -1.19 -9.95 -8.29
CA ALA A 51 -0.16 -10.40 -9.23
C ALA A 51 1.24 -9.95 -8.78
N PHE A 52 1.40 -8.69 -8.38
CA PHE A 52 2.66 -8.17 -7.85
C PHE A 52 3.15 -8.99 -6.64
N LEU A 53 2.28 -9.29 -5.66
CA LEU A 53 2.67 -10.10 -4.50
C LEU A 53 3.14 -11.51 -4.87
N THR A 54 2.54 -12.14 -5.89
CA THR A 54 3.01 -13.46 -6.36
C THR A 54 4.42 -13.41 -6.95
N THR A 55 4.81 -12.28 -7.58
CA THR A 55 6.19 -12.11 -8.07
C THR A 55 7.19 -11.93 -6.94
N LEU A 56 6.79 -11.34 -5.81
CA LEU A 56 7.65 -11.13 -4.65
C LEU A 56 7.87 -12.41 -3.83
N HIS A 57 6.96 -13.37 -3.91
CA HIS A 57 7.14 -14.70 -3.30
C HIS A 57 8.16 -15.58 -4.05
N THR A 58 8.75 -15.08 -5.12
CA THR A 58 9.86 -15.73 -5.84
C THR A 58 11.18 -15.28 -5.23
N GLU A 59 11.48 -15.73 -4.00
CA GLU A 59 12.82 -15.93 -3.43
C GLU A 59 12.68 -16.89 -2.23
N SER A 60 13.73 -17.69 -2.04
CA SER A 60 13.78 -19.04 -1.45
C SER A 60 13.43 -19.20 0.03
#